data_AF-A0A7S2HMX9-F1
#
_entry.id   AF-A0A7S2HMX9-F1
#
_cell.length_a   1.000
_cell.length_b   1.000
_cell.length_c   1.000
_cell.angle_alpha   90.00
_cell.angle_beta   90.00
_cell.angle_gamma   90.00
#
_symmetry.space_group_name_H-M   'P 1'
#
loop_
_entity.id
_entity.type
_entity.pdbx_description
1 polymer ?
#
loop_
_entity_poly.entity_id
_entity_poly.type
_entity_poly.pdbx_seq_one_letter_code
_entity_poly.pdbx_strand_id
1 'polypeptide(L)'
;EAIAFKRAVRDMMQFPEWDDGVAFVFEGAFYAAAPWPVRNNKYACECFDKALAQQPLSSRNQYLRGVAAYDSNDYGTAKLKFEAAMEYKAPCSSSELTQVDVAAFVLREAKCGLAASINKGA
;
A
#
# COMPACT_ATOMS: atom_id res chain seq x y z
N GLU A 1 -7.01 -1.97 -21.34
CA GLU A 1 -8.30 -1.75 -20.65
C GLU A 1 -8.45 -2.74 -19.49
N ALA A 2 -9.17 -2.39 -18.41
CA ALA A 2 -9.08 -3.02 -17.08
C ALA A 2 -8.98 -4.57 -17.04
N ILE A 3 -9.60 -5.29 -17.97
CA ILE A 3 -9.52 -6.74 -18.10
C ILE A 3 -8.08 -7.24 -18.28
N ALA A 4 -7.27 -6.57 -19.11
CA ALA A 4 -5.88 -6.94 -19.34
C ALA A 4 -5.03 -6.73 -18.09
N PHE A 5 -5.27 -5.63 -17.36
CA PHE A 5 -4.62 -5.37 -16.07
C PHE A 5 -4.98 -6.45 -15.04
N LYS A 6 -6.26 -6.79 -14.90
CA LYS A 6 -6.72 -7.85 -13.99
C LYS A 6 -6.15 -9.22 -14.33
N ARG A 7 -5.93 -9.50 -15.62
CA ARG A 7 -5.24 -10.73 -16.06
C ARG A 7 -3.78 -10.72 -15.62
N ALA A 8 -3.05 -9.63 -15.87
CA ALA A 8 -1.67 -9.50 -15.45
C ALA A 8 -1.51 -9.63 -13.93
N VAL A 9 -2.39 -9.00 -13.14
CA VAL A 9 -2.38 -9.15 -11.68
C VAL A 9 -2.63 -10.60 -11.28
N ARG A 10 -3.57 -11.31 -11.93
CA ARG A 10 -3.80 -12.73 -11.66
C ARG A 10 -2.58 -13.60 -11.98
N ASP A 11 -1.87 -13.30 -13.06
CA ASP A 11 -0.66 -14.03 -13.43
C ASP A 11 0.46 -13.78 -12.40
N MET A 12 0.60 -12.54 -11.90
CA MET A 12 1.53 -12.19 -10.82
C MET A 12 1.18 -12.87 -9.49
N MET A 13 -0.10 -13.10 -9.19
CA MET A 13 -0.54 -13.78 -7.96
C MET A 13 -0.06 -15.23 -7.86
N GLN A 14 0.47 -15.82 -8.94
CA GLN A 14 1.14 -17.12 -8.90
C GLN A 14 2.49 -17.06 -8.15
N PHE A 15 3.04 -15.85 -7.95
CA PHE A 15 4.28 -15.57 -7.23
C PHE A 15 4.01 -14.50 -6.14
N PRO A 16 3.22 -14.84 -5.10
CA PRO A 16 2.70 -13.88 -4.14
C PRO A 16 3.78 -13.14 -3.34
N GLU A 17 4.97 -13.70 -3.20
CA GLU A 17 6.12 -13.12 -2.49
C GLU A 17 6.93 -12.13 -3.33
N TRP A 18 6.74 -12.11 -4.66
CA TRP A 18 7.55 -11.31 -5.56
C TRP A 18 7.37 -9.81 -5.30
N ASP A 19 8.50 -9.10 -5.21
CA ASP A 19 8.56 -7.65 -4.98
C ASP A 19 7.64 -7.20 -3.83
N ASP A 20 7.78 -7.87 -2.67
CA ASP A 20 7.02 -7.56 -1.44
C ASP A 20 5.50 -7.67 -1.62
N GLY A 21 5.06 -8.67 -2.39
CA GLY A 21 3.64 -8.88 -2.66
C GLY A 21 3.02 -7.80 -3.54
N VAL A 22 3.76 -7.32 -4.55
CA VAL A 22 3.31 -6.26 -5.46
C VAL A 22 1.99 -6.60 -6.17
N ALA A 23 1.72 -7.88 -6.41
CA ALA A 23 0.46 -8.33 -6.99
C ALA A 23 -0.75 -7.90 -6.12
N PHE A 24 -0.63 -8.05 -4.80
CA PHE A 24 -1.65 -7.61 -3.85
C PHE A 24 -1.76 -6.09 -3.79
N VAL A 25 -0.65 -5.37 -3.93
CA VAL A 25 -0.64 -3.91 -4.03
C VAL A 25 -1.43 -3.45 -5.26
N PHE A 26 -1.17 -4.02 -6.43
CA PHE A 26 -1.88 -3.66 -7.66
C PHE A 26 -3.37 -4.00 -7.58
N GLU A 27 -3.71 -5.15 -7.00
CA GLU A 27 -5.10 -5.52 -6.77
C GLU A 27 -5.80 -4.51 -5.84
N GLY A 28 -5.19 -4.19 -4.70
CA GLY A 28 -5.76 -3.26 -3.73
C GLY A 28 -5.89 -1.84 -4.28
N ALA A 29 -4.85 -1.34 -4.94
CA ALA A 29 -4.85 -0.01 -5.55
C ALA A 29 -5.93 0.13 -6.62
N PHE A 30 -6.18 -0.92 -7.41
CA PHE A 30 -7.28 -0.93 -8.37
C PHE A 30 -8.63 -0.68 -7.71
N TYR A 31 -8.96 -1.40 -6.64
CA TYR A 31 -10.26 -1.24 -5.96
C TYR A 31 -10.35 0.03 -5.10
N ALA A 32 -9.22 0.54 -4.61
CA ALA A 32 -9.18 1.83 -3.90
C ALA A 32 -9.46 3.01 -4.84
N ALA A 33 -8.85 3.00 -6.04
CA ALA A 33 -8.92 4.09 -7.01
C ALA A 33 -10.09 3.98 -8.00
N ALA A 34 -10.75 2.82 -8.10
CA ALA A 34 -11.86 2.64 -9.02
C ALA A 34 -13.05 3.58 -8.69
N PRO A 35 -13.84 4.00 -9.69
CA PRO A 35 -15.07 4.74 -9.45
C PRO A 35 -16.17 3.82 -8.88
N TRP A 36 -17.22 4.42 -8.34
CA TRP A 36 -18.45 3.68 -8.05
C TRP A 36 -19.04 3.09 -9.34
N PRO A 37 -19.57 1.85 -9.33
CA PRO A 37 -19.77 0.95 -8.19
C PRO A 37 -18.62 -0.03 -7.93
N VAL A 38 -17.51 0.08 -8.67
CA VAL A 38 -16.38 -0.86 -8.57
C VAL A 38 -15.53 -0.59 -7.32
N ARG A 39 -15.49 0.66 -6.85
CA ARG A 39 -14.74 1.06 -5.65
C ARG A 39 -15.07 0.16 -4.46
N ASN A 40 -14.05 -0.40 -3.82
CA ASN A 40 -14.21 -1.21 -2.63
C ASN A 40 -13.02 -1.03 -1.68
N ASN A 41 -13.11 -0.04 -0.78
CA ASN A 41 -12.05 0.28 0.16
C ASN A 41 -11.78 -0.87 1.16
N LYS A 42 -12.81 -1.62 1.56
CA LYS A 42 -12.64 -2.78 2.45
C LYS A 42 -11.76 -3.85 1.79
N TYR A 43 -12.08 -4.21 0.55
CA TYR A 43 -11.29 -5.19 -0.18
C TYR A 43 -9.88 -4.67 -0.49
N ALA A 44 -9.73 -3.38 -0.78
CA ALA A 44 -8.41 -2.77 -0.93
C ALA A 44 -7.55 -2.93 0.34
N CYS A 45 -8.12 -2.66 1.52
CA CYS A 45 -7.45 -2.91 2.80
C CYS A 45 -7.03 -4.37 2.96
N GLU A 46 -7.90 -5.34 2.67
CA GLU A 46 -7.59 -6.77 2.74
C GLU A 46 -6.43 -7.16 1.79
N CYS A 47 -6.40 -6.58 0.59
CA CYS A 47 -5.29 -6.77 -0.34
C CYS A 47 -3.98 -6.21 0.23
N PHE A 48 -4.00 -4.99 0.76
CA PHE A 48 -2.80 -4.40 1.37
C PHE A 48 -2.34 -5.16 2.63
N ASP A 49 -3.27 -5.72 3.41
CA ASP A 49 -2.94 -6.59 4.54
C ASP A 49 -2.26 -7.89 4.07
N LYS A 50 -2.67 -8.46 2.92
CA LYS A 50 -1.97 -9.59 2.29
C LYS A 50 -0.57 -9.22 1.81
N ALA A 51 -0.37 -8.02 1.25
CA ALA A 51 0.96 -7.54 0.86
C ALA A 51 1.88 -7.39 2.08
N LEU A 52 1.35 -6.84 3.17
CA LEU A 52 2.08 -6.74 4.45
C LEU A 52 2.38 -8.10 5.08
N ALA A 53 1.58 -9.13 4.82
CA ALA A 53 1.90 -10.49 5.26
C ALA A 53 3.13 -11.07 4.53
N GLN A 54 3.41 -10.62 3.30
CA GLN A 54 4.61 -11.03 2.55
C GLN A 54 5.85 -10.28 3.02
N GLN A 55 5.72 -8.96 3.21
CA GLN A 55 6.79 -8.12 3.76
C GLN A 55 6.22 -7.10 4.75
N PRO A 56 6.27 -7.40 6.07
CA PRO A 56 5.72 -6.53 7.11
C PRO A 56 6.43 -5.18 7.22
N LEU A 57 7.69 -5.10 6.81
CA LEU A 57 8.49 -3.89 6.92
C LEU A 57 8.45 -3.01 5.66
N SER A 58 7.76 -3.42 4.59
CA SER A 58 7.77 -2.69 3.33
C SER A 58 7.17 -1.28 3.49
N SER A 59 7.98 -0.25 3.18
CA SER A 59 7.53 1.15 3.23
C SER A 59 6.29 1.38 2.40
N ARG A 60 6.35 0.88 1.16
CA ARG A 60 5.30 1.03 0.15
C ARG A 60 4.00 0.42 0.65
N ASN A 61 4.07 -0.81 1.18
CA ASN A 61 2.88 -1.53 1.61
C ASN A 61 2.27 -0.88 2.86
N GLN A 62 3.09 -0.44 3.82
CA GLN A 62 2.62 0.29 4.99
C GLN A 62 1.95 1.61 4.58
N TYR A 63 2.58 2.37 3.69
CA TYR A 63 2.01 3.62 3.17
C TYR A 63 0.66 3.41 2.49
N LEU A 64 0.56 2.46 1.56
CA LEU A 64 -0.69 2.20 0.82
C LEU A 64 -1.81 1.71 1.74
N ARG A 65 -1.47 0.89 2.75
CA ARG A 65 -2.44 0.49 3.77
C ARG A 65 -2.92 1.68 4.61
N GLY A 66 -2.02 2.62 4.89
CA GLY A 66 -2.34 3.89 5.56
C GLY A 66 -3.27 4.77 4.73
N VAL A 67 -3.01 4.91 3.43
CA VAL A 67 -3.91 5.62 2.49
C VAL A 67 -5.30 4.98 2.50
N ALA A 68 -5.39 3.66 2.39
CA ALA A 68 -6.69 2.96 2.40
C ALA A 68 -7.44 3.09 3.73
N ALA A 69 -6.73 3.12 4.86
CA ALA A 69 -7.32 3.39 6.17
C ALA A 69 -7.85 4.83 6.25
N TYR A 70 -7.07 5.81 5.78
CA TYR A 70 -7.45 7.21 5.74
C TYR A 70 -8.71 7.42 4.90
N ASP A 71 -8.77 6.84 3.70
CA ASP A 71 -9.93 6.85 2.81
C ASP A 71 -11.17 6.18 3.41
N SER A 72 -10.97 5.30 4.38
CA SER A 72 -12.04 4.64 5.15
C SER A 72 -12.41 5.39 6.43
N ASN A 73 -11.86 6.59 6.65
CA ASN A 73 -11.97 7.39 7.89
C ASN A 73 -11.41 6.69 9.15
N ASP A 74 -10.60 5.64 9.00
CA ASP A 74 -9.87 5.02 10.10
C ASP A 74 -8.54 5.74 10.30
N TYR A 75 -8.62 6.94 10.87
CA TYR A 75 -7.46 7.82 11.08
C TYR A 75 -6.46 7.25 12.10
N GLY A 76 -6.93 6.41 13.04
CA GLY A 76 -6.08 5.73 14.00
C GLY A 76 -5.14 4.73 13.32
N THR A 77 -5.70 3.83 12.50
CA THR A 77 -4.89 2.90 11.70
C THR A 77 -4.04 3.66 10.68
N ALA A 78 -4.59 4.68 10.03
CA ALA A 78 -3.84 5.48 9.05
C ALA A 78 -2.56 6.07 9.66
N LYS A 79 -2.67 6.69 10.83
CA LYS A 79 -1.53 7.23 11.58
C LYS A 79 -0.44 6.16 11.80
N LEU A 80 -0.81 5.03 12.41
CA LEU A 80 0.14 3.95 12.73
C LEU A 80 0.86 3.42 11.48
N LYS A 81 0.12 3.31 10.37
CA LYS A 81 0.67 2.82 9.10
C LYS A 81 1.58 3.84 8.42
N PHE A 82 1.27 5.13 8.50
CA PHE A 82 2.17 6.17 8.01
C PHE A 82 3.44 6.27 8.85
N GLU A 83 3.36 6.14 10.18
CA GLU A 83 4.53 6.07 11.05
C GLU A 83 5.44 4.90 10.65
N ALA A 84 4.87 3.69 10.54
CA ALA A 84 5.62 2.49 10.12
C ALA A 84 6.26 2.64 8.73
N ALA A 85 5.58 3.31 7.79
CA ALA A 85 6.12 3.55 6.45
C ALA A 85 7.39 4.45 6.45
N MET A 86 7.59 5.27 7.48
CA MET A 86 8.78 6.12 7.63
C MET A 86 9.94 5.42 8.34
N GLU A 87 9.67 4.34 9.07
CA GLU A 87 10.69 3.64 9.87
C GLU A 87 11.56 2.69 9.04
N TYR A 88 11.10 2.32 7.85
CA TYR A 88 11.84 1.43 6.98
C TYR A 88 13.16 2.04 6.54
N LYS A 89 14.22 1.26 6.76
CA LYS A 89 15.55 1.50 6.25
C LYS A 89 15.82 0.42 5.22
N ALA A 90 15.93 0.80 3.95
CA ALA A 90 16.25 -0.14 2.88
C ALA A 90 17.52 -0.92 3.25
N PRO A 91 17.49 -2.27 3.26
CA PRO A 91 18.72 -3.03 3.40
C PRO A 91 19.61 -2.78 2.19
N CYS A 92 20.91 -2.61 2.44
CA CYS A 92 21.91 -2.22 1.44
C CYS A 92 22.21 -3.33 0.39
N SER A 93 21.44 -4.41 0.36
CA SER A 93 21.69 -5.60 -0.46
C SER A 93 20.41 -6.10 -1.11
N SER A 94 20.11 -5.51 -2.27
CA SER A 94 19.61 -6.18 -3.47
C SER A 94 18.54 -7.27 -3.31
N SER A 95 17.27 -6.84 -3.43
CA SER A 95 16.17 -7.56 -4.13
C SER A 95 14.92 -6.67 -4.34
N GLU A 96 14.89 -5.47 -3.75
CA GLU A 96 13.71 -4.60 -3.61
C GLU A 96 13.73 -3.39 -4.58
N LEU A 97 13.87 -3.64 -5.90
CA LEU A 97 14.09 -2.57 -6.89
C LEU A 97 12.99 -1.49 -6.84
N THR A 98 11.71 -1.88 -6.73
CA THR A 98 10.63 -0.90 -6.78
C THR A 98 10.50 -0.08 -5.50
N GLN A 99 10.81 -0.66 -4.33
CA GLN A 99 10.77 0.08 -3.06
C GLN A 99 11.78 1.21 -3.05
N VAL A 100 12.98 0.98 -3.59
CA VAL A 100 14.02 2.00 -3.72
C VAL A 100 13.57 3.13 -4.64
N ASP A 101 12.99 2.78 -5.79
CA ASP A 101 12.53 3.77 -6.79
C ASP A 101 11.45 4.71 -6.23
N VAL A 102 10.57 4.19 -5.37
CA VAL A 102 9.49 5.00 -4.77
C VAL A 102 9.80 5.49 -3.35
N ALA A 103 10.95 5.16 -2.75
CA ALA A 103 11.24 5.44 -1.35
C ALA A 103 11.13 6.93 -1.00
N ALA A 104 11.70 7.80 -1.83
CA ALA A 104 11.65 9.25 -1.63
C ALA A 104 10.21 9.80 -1.70
N PHE A 105 9.40 9.26 -2.62
CA PHE A 105 7.99 9.58 -2.73
C PHE A 105 7.23 9.11 -1.48
N VAL A 106 7.35 7.83 -1.13
CA VAL A 106 6.64 7.24 0.02
C VAL A 106 6.98 7.97 1.31
N LEU A 107 8.24 8.28 1.57
CA LEU A 107 8.65 9.02 2.76
C LEU A 107 8.01 10.41 2.82
N ARG A 108 7.97 11.13 1.70
CA ARG A 108 7.36 12.46 1.64
C ARG A 108 5.85 12.38 1.87
N GLU A 109 5.16 11.49 1.16
CA GLU A 109 3.71 11.38 1.24
C GLU A 109 3.23 10.76 2.56
N ALA A 110 4.00 9.86 3.17
CA ALA A 110 3.69 9.32 4.50
C ALA A 110 3.71 10.43 5.57
N LYS A 111 4.66 11.39 5.49
CA LYS A 111 4.68 12.56 6.38
C LYS A 111 3.44 13.42 6.21
N CYS A 112 3.02 13.67 4.96
CA CYS A 112 1.80 14.42 4.66
C CYS A 112 0.55 13.68 5.18
N GLY A 113 0.45 12.38 4.94
CA GLY A 113 -0.64 11.53 5.42
C GLY A 113 -0.72 11.45 6.94
N LEU A 114 0.42 11.38 7.63
CA LEU A 114 0.51 11.41 9.08
C LEU A 114 -0.05 12.71 9.65
N ALA A 115 0.41 13.86 9.13
CA ALA A 115 -0.08 15.17 9.55
C ALA A 115 -1.59 15.30 9.31
N ALA A 116 -2.08 14.84 8.15
CA ALA A 116 -3.50 14.86 7.82
C ALA A 116 -4.33 13.95 8.74
N SER A 117 -3.80 12.78 9.13
CA SER A 117 -4.48 11.83 10.02
C SER A 117 -4.60 12.38 11.44
N ILE A 118 -3.55 13.03 11.94
CA ILE A 118 -3.56 13.68 13.26
C ILE A 118 -4.61 14.78 13.30
N ASN A 119 -4.67 15.64 12.27
CA ASN A 119 -5.62 16.75 12.21
C ASN A 119 -7.09 16.31 12.11
N LYS A 120 -7.35 15.13 11.54
CA LYS A 120 -8.71 14.58 11.39
C LYS A 120 -9.16 13.70 12.56
N GLY A 121 -8.20 13.14 13.31
CA GLY A 121 -8.47 12.31 14.48
C GLY A 121 -8.51 13.06 15.82
N ALA A 122 -8.12 14.34 15.83
CA ALA A 122 -8.25 15.26 16.97
C ALA A 122 -9.64 15.91 17.00
#